data_AF-A0A327UCB0-F1
#
_entry.id   AF-A0A327UCB0-F1
#
_cell.length_a   1.000
_cell.length_b   1.000
_cell.length_c   1.000
_cell.angle_alpha   90.00
_cell.angle_beta   90.00
_cell.angle_gamma   90.00
#
_symmetry.space_group_name_H-M   'P 1'
#
loop_
_entity.id
_entity.type
_entity.pdbx_description
1 polymer ?
#
loop_
_entity_poly.entity_id
_entity_poly.type
_entity_poly.pdbx_seq_one_letter_code
_entity_poly.pdbx_strand_id
1 'polypeptide(L)'
;MAVMLFGSLDTKDREYAFVRDLLVEQGLDVVLVDTGVLGTPALTADVTADAVAEAAGTSLRALRARGERGHALTAMAAGARAVAEDLYARGRLSGALALGGSGGSSIAATVLQALPLGVPKLLVSTMAAGDVSAYVGTSDVTLMYSVVDVAGVNSVSRQVLANAAGAIAGMATAYDARRAAAAAPEDKPLVAATMFGVTTPAVDTARRRLEQLGYEVLVFHATGSGGRTMESLVADGHLAGVLDLTTTEIADEVGGGVLSAGPDRLTAAAAAGVPQVVSLGALDMVNFGPASTVPQRFEGRTLLVHNEAVTLMRTNAAECAEIGAVLGTKLAASTGPAALFVPRGGFSAVDAPDGPFWDPEADAACIGAALDALDGSAVEIVDTERNVNDTEFAESAADRLHRLIQRERHEP
;
A
#
# COMPACT_ATOMS: atom_id res chain seq x y z
N MET A 1 -15.67 -23.70 -3.10
CA MET A 1 -15.10 -22.40 -2.66
C MET A 1 -15.01 -21.55 -3.92
N ALA A 2 -15.38 -20.26 -3.89
CA ALA A 2 -15.87 -19.58 -5.09
C ALA A 2 -14.93 -18.50 -5.64
N VAL A 3 -14.88 -18.38 -6.97
CA VAL A 3 -14.31 -17.21 -7.63
C VAL A 3 -15.41 -16.17 -7.85
N MET A 4 -15.22 -14.96 -7.34
CA MET A 4 -16.07 -13.83 -7.68
C MET A 4 -15.71 -13.33 -9.08
N LEU A 5 -16.64 -13.49 -10.03
CA LEU A 5 -16.50 -12.96 -11.38
C LEU A 5 -17.37 -11.71 -11.49
N PHE A 6 -16.79 -10.53 -11.71
CA PHE A 6 -17.54 -9.29 -11.57
C PHE A 6 -17.21 -8.22 -12.62
N GLY A 7 -18.22 -7.48 -13.04
CA GLY A 7 -18.09 -6.32 -13.94
C GLY A 7 -19.39 -5.94 -14.64
N SER A 8 -19.30 -5.08 -15.64
CA SER A 8 -20.46 -4.49 -16.34
C SER A 8 -21.12 -5.49 -17.30
N LEU A 9 -22.08 -6.28 -16.82
CA LEU A 9 -22.71 -7.34 -17.63
C LEU A 9 -23.60 -6.78 -18.73
N ASP A 10 -24.20 -5.61 -18.52
CA ASP A 10 -25.03 -4.91 -19.49
C ASP A 10 -24.35 -4.58 -20.83
N THR A 11 -23.01 -4.62 -20.87
CA THR A 11 -22.21 -4.42 -22.08
C THR A 11 -21.32 -5.61 -22.46
N LYS A 12 -21.12 -6.58 -21.55
CA LYS A 12 -20.13 -7.67 -21.70
C LYS A 12 -20.68 -9.04 -21.27
N ASP A 13 -21.99 -9.21 -21.27
CA ASP A 13 -22.65 -10.44 -20.84
C ASP A 13 -22.07 -11.70 -21.51
N ARG A 14 -21.73 -11.64 -22.80
CA ARG A 14 -21.15 -12.78 -23.54
C ARG A 14 -19.77 -13.19 -23.05
N GLU A 15 -18.89 -12.22 -22.78
CA GLU A 15 -17.53 -12.46 -22.31
C GLU A 15 -17.54 -13.02 -20.88
N TYR A 16 -18.40 -12.46 -20.02
CA TYR A 16 -18.59 -12.93 -18.66
C TYR A 16 -19.22 -14.32 -18.61
N ALA A 17 -20.22 -14.59 -19.45
CA ALA A 17 -20.79 -15.94 -19.58
C ALA A 17 -19.73 -16.95 -20.02
N PHE A 18 -18.93 -16.61 -21.03
CA PHE A 18 -17.85 -17.47 -21.52
C PHE A 18 -16.83 -17.81 -20.43
N VAL A 19 -16.36 -16.82 -19.66
CA VAL A 19 -15.41 -17.05 -18.57
C VAL A 19 -16.04 -17.82 -17.41
N ARG A 20 -17.28 -17.50 -17.03
CA ARG A 20 -18.03 -18.26 -16.00
C ARG A 20 -18.08 -19.73 -16.37
N ASP A 21 -18.48 -20.05 -17.59
CA ASP A 21 -18.67 -21.43 -18.04
C ASP A 21 -17.34 -22.21 -17.98
N LEU A 22 -16.22 -21.58 -18.38
CA LEU A 22 -14.88 -22.19 -18.25
C LEU A 22 -14.43 -22.42 -16.80
N LEU A 23 -14.82 -21.57 -15.86
CA LEU A 23 -14.52 -21.76 -14.44
C LEU A 23 -15.35 -22.90 -13.85
N VAL A 24 -16.63 -22.98 -14.21
CA VAL A 24 -17.54 -24.06 -13.81
C VAL A 24 -17.08 -25.40 -14.39
N GLU A 25 -16.63 -25.43 -15.65
CA GLU A 25 -16.05 -26.63 -16.28
C GLU A 25 -14.80 -27.14 -15.54
N GLN A 26 -14.05 -26.25 -14.89
CA GLN A 26 -12.91 -26.60 -14.03
C GLN A 26 -13.32 -27.00 -12.61
N GLY A 27 -14.62 -27.09 -12.31
CA GLY A 27 -15.15 -27.52 -11.03
C GLY A 27 -15.17 -26.43 -9.95
N LEU A 28 -15.03 -25.16 -10.33
CA LEU A 28 -15.10 -24.03 -9.39
C LEU A 28 -16.51 -23.48 -9.29
N ASP A 29 -16.89 -23.09 -8.08
CA ASP A 29 -18.07 -22.25 -7.86
C ASP A 29 -17.78 -20.84 -8.37
N VAL A 30 -18.76 -20.20 -9.00
CA VAL A 30 -18.66 -18.81 -9.45
C VAL A 30 -19.75 -17.99 -8.80
N VAL A 31 -19.38 -16.84 -8.23
CA VAL A 31 -20.34 -15.81 -7.80
C VAL A 31 -20.26 -14.67 -8.82
N LEU A 32 -21.30 -14.55 -9.66
CA LEU A 32 -21.36 -13.55 -10.72
C LEU A 32 -21.98 -12.25 -10.19
N VAL A 33 -21.24 -11.14 -10.28
CA VAL A 33 -21.63 -9.84 -9.72
C VAL A 33 -21.71 -8.79 -10.82
N ASP A 34 -22.87 -8.16 -10.98
CA ASP A 34 -23.09 -7.14 -12.02
C ASP A 34 -22.82 -5.72 -11.51
N THR A 35 -21.96 -5.01 -12.21
CA THR A 35 -21.65 -3.60 -11.95
C THR A 35 -22.14 -2.67 -13.08
N GLY A 36 -23.00 -3.17 -13.97
CA GLY A 36 -23.58 -2.45 -15.10
C GLY A 36 -24.57 -1.36 -14.67
N VAL A 37 -24.58 -0.25 -15.39
CA VAL A 37 -25.45 0.91 -15.09
C VAL A 37 -26.22 1.44 -16.30
N LEU A 38 -25.93 0.95 -17.50
CA LEU A 38 -26.52 1.41 -18.75
C LEU A 38 -27.79 0.66 -19.12
N GLY A 39 -27.80 -0.66 -18.92
CA GLY A 39 -28.87 -1.52 -19.42
C GLY A 39 -29.15 -2.73 -18.53
N THR A 40 -30.06 -3.58 -19.00
CA THR A 40 -30.32 -4.88 -18.38
C THR A 40 -29.52 -5.94 -19.12
N PRO A 41 -28.64 -6.70 -18.44
CA PRO A 41 -27.89 -7.78 -19.07
C PRO A 41 -28.80 -8.94 -19.48
N ALA A 42 -28.43 -9.71 -20.51
CA ALA A 42 -29.08 -10.99 -20.79
C ALA A 42 -28.60 -12.10 -19.82
N LEU A 43 -27.38 -11.95 -19.30
CA LEU A 43 -26.80 -12.84 -18.30
C LEU A 43 -27.36 -12.52 -16.91
N THR A 44 -27.92 -13.53 -16.23
CA THR A 44 -28.40 -13.40 -14.85
C THR A 44 -27.22 -13.45 -13.88
N ALA A 45 -27.05 -12.41 -13.07
CA ALA A 45 -26.06 -12.33 -12.00
C ALA A 45 -26.61 -12.91 -10.69
N ASP A 46 -25.72 -13.46 -9.85
CA ASP A 46 -26.03 -13.87 -8.49
C ASP A 46 -26.19 -12.65 -7.57
N VAL A 47 -25.41 -11.61 -7.82
CA VAL A 47 -25.55 -10.28 -7.20
C VAL A 47 -25.85 -9.26 -8.30
N THR A 48 -27.07 -8.73 -8.29
CA THR A 48 -27.55 -7.81 -9.31
C THR A 48 -26.95 -6.40 -9.17
N ALA A 49 -26.98 -5.62 -10.25
CA ALA A 49 -26.56 -4.22 -10.20
C ALA A 49 -27.36 -3.37 -9.19
N ASP A 50 -28.64 -3.70 -8.96
CA ASP A 50 -29.44 -3.07 -7.90
C ASP A 50 -28.87 -3.37 -6.51
N ALA A 51 -28.56 -4.64 -6.22
CA ALA A 51 -27.96 -5.04 -4.94
C ALA A 51 -26.56 -4.42 -4.73
N VAL A 52 -25.76 -4.32 -5.80
CA VAL A 52 -24.47 -3.62 -5.75
C VAL A 52 -24.66 -2.13 -5.45
N ALA A 53 -25.62 -1.46 -6.09
CA ALA A 53 -25.90 -0.05 -5.81
C ALA A 53 -26.42 0.17 -4.36
N GLU A 54 -27.24 -0.75 -3.85
CA GLU A 54 -27.73 -0.73 -2.47
C GLU A 54 -26.60 -0.90 -1.46
N ALA A 55 -25.65 -1.80 -1.71
CA ALA A 55 -24.43 -1.95 -0.89
C ALA A 55 -23.58 -0.68 -0.85
N ALA A 56 -23.67 0.19 -1.86
CA ALA A 56 -23.03 1.51 -1.89
C ALA A 56 -23.87 2.62 -1.23
N GLY A 57 -25.02 2.29 -0.62
CA GLY A 57 -25.92 3.26 0.00
C GLY A 57 -26.74 4.09 -0.99
N THR A 58 -26.92 3.62 -2.22
CA THR A 58 -27.70 4.30 -3.27
C THR A 58 -28.65 3.31 -3.97
N SER A 59 -29.23 3.71 -5.12
CA SER A 59 -30.01 2.82 -5.96
C SER A 59 -29.59 2.94 -7.42
N LEU A 60 -29.71 1.85 -8.18
CA LEU A 60 -29.39 1.84 -9.61
C LEU A 60 -30.23 2.86 -10.38
N ARG A 61 -31.50 3.04 -9.99
CA ARG A 61 -32.39 4.07 -10.53
C ARG A 61 -31.85 5.48 -10.31
N ALA A 62 -31.34 5.80 -9.12
CA ALA A 62 -30.78 7.11 -8.82
C ALA A 62 -29.51 7.38 -9.64
N LEU A 63 -28.63 6.37 -9.76
CA LEU A 63 -27.41 6.47 -10.57
C LEU A 63 -27.74 6.74 -12.04
N ARG A 64 -28.70 5.99 -12.60
CA ARG A 64 -29.18 6.17 -13.98
C ARG A 64 -29.82 7.54 -14.21
N ALA A 65 -30.67 7.99 -13.27
CA ALA A 65 -31.34 9.28 -13.36
C ALA A 65 -30.36 10.45 -13.35
N ARG A 66 -29.25 10.34 -12.60
CA ARG A 66 -28.20 11.36 -12.57
C ARG A 66 -27.40 11.43 -13.86
N GLY A 67 -27.22 10.32 -14.58
CA GLY A 67 -26.56 10.29 -15.89
C GLY A 67 -25.06 10.60 -15.89
N GLU A 68 -24.44 10.75 -14.71
CA GLU A 68 -23.01 11.02 -14.56
C GLU A 68 -22.22 9.72 -14.47
N ARG A 69 -21.57 9.33 -15.57
CA ARG A 69 -20.81 8.08 -15.67
C ARG A 69 -19.78 7.92 -14.55
N GLY A 70 -19.00 8.96 -14.27
CA GLY A 70 -17.96 8.90 -13.23
C GLY A 70 -18.52 8.58 -11.85
N HIS A 71 -19.57 9.29 -11.43
CA HIS A 71 -20.25 9.06 -10.17
C HIS A 71 -20.84 7.65 -10.07
N ALA A 72 -21.46 7.16 -11.16
CA ALA A 72 -21.99 5.81 -11.21
C ALA A 72 -20.88 4.75 -11.06
N LEU A 73 -19.75 4.90 -11.75
CA LEU A 73 -18.62 3.97 -11.62
C LEU A 73 -18.07 3.94 -10.18
N THR A 74 -17.91 5.11 -9.54
CA THR A 74 -17.47 5.19 -8.13
C THR A 74 -18.43 4.47 -7.18
N ALA A 75 -19.74 4.71 -7.32
CA ALA A 75 -20.74 4.06 -6.47
C ALA A 75 -20.75 2.53 -6.69
N MET A 76 -20.74 2.06 -7.93
CA MET A 76 -20.73 0.63 -8.22
C MET A 76 -19.43 -0.04 -7.76
N ALA A 77 -18.29 0.66 -7.82
CA ALA A 77 -17.03 0.18 -7.27
C ALA A 77 -17.09 -0.01 -5.75
N ALA A 78 -17.65 0.96 -5.01
CA ALA A 78 -17.84 0.86 -3.57
C ALA A 78 -18.78 -0.30 -3.19
N GLY A 79 -19.88 -0.46 -3.92
CA GLY A 79 -20.83 -1.55 -3.71
C GLY A 79 -20.22 -2.93 -3.99
N ALA A 80 -19.51 -3.07 -5.11
CA ALA A 80 -18.86 -4.33 -5.47
C ALA A 80 -17.73 -4.69 -4.50
N ARG A 81 -17.02 -3.68 -3.98
CA ARG A 81 -16.03 -3.85 -2.92
C ARG A 81 -16.67 -4.43 -1.66
N ALA A 82 -17.78 -3.86 -1.18
CA ALA A 82 -18.49 -4.35 0.00
C ALA A 82 -18.95 -5.81 -0.17
N VAL A 83 -19.39 -6.19 -1.37
CA VAL A 83 -19.74 -7.58 -1.70
C VAL A 83 -18.52 -8.50 -1.62
N ALA A 84 -17.37 -8.08 -2.16
CA ALA A 84 -16.14 -8.86 -2.11
C ALA A 84 -15.64 -9.05 -0.67
N GLU A 85 -15.67 -7.99 0.14
CA GLU A 85 -15.30 -8.00 1.57
C GLU A 85 -16.23 -8.94 2.36
N ASP A 86 -17.55 -8.92 2.14
CA ASP A 86 -18.49 -9.85 2.78
C ASP A 86 -18.24 -11.31 2.38
N LEU A 87 -18.01 -11.59 1.10
CA LEU A 87 -17.68 -12.93 0.61
C LEU A 87 -16.38 -13.46 1.24
N TYR A 88 -15.37 -12.60 1.36
CA TYR A 88 -14.10 -12.94 2.00
C TYR A 88 -14.28 -13.19 3.50
N ALA A 89 -14.96 -12.29 4.22
CA ALA A 89 -15.20 -12.41 5.66
C ALA A 89 -15.96 -13.69 6.03
N ARG A 90 -16.87 -14.15 5.16
CA ARG A 90 -17.60 -15.42 5.32
C ARG A 90 -16.81 -16.66 4.92
N GLY A 91 -15.54 -16.52 4.51
CA GLY A 91 -14.70 -17.61 4.03
C GLY A 91 -15.20 -18.26 2.73
N ARG A 92 -15.95 -17.51 1.91
CA ARG A 92 -16.57 -18.01 0.66
C ARG A 92 -15.80 -17.62 -0.60
N LEU A 93 -14.78 -16.78 -0.47
CA LEU A 93 -14.00 -16.25 -1.59
C LEU A 93 -12.61 -16.93 -1.70
N SER A 94 -12.35 -17.50 -2.87
CA SER A 94 -11.07 -18.12 -3.26
C SER A 94 -10.32 -17.33 -4.31
N GLY A 95 -10.96 -16.34 -4.91
CA GLY A 95 -10.34 -15.41 -5.83
C GLY A 95 -11.35 -14.46 -6.44
N ALA A 96 -10.85 -13.41 -7.08
CA ALA A 96 -11.67 -12.43 -7.79
C ALA A 96 -11.10 -12.17 -9.19
N LEU A 97 -11.99 -12.20 -10.19
CA LEU A 97 -11.69 -11.97 -11.60
C LEU A 97 -12.60 -10.89 -12.17
N ALA A 98 -12.01 -9.91 -12.84
CA ALA A 98 -12.72 -8.91 -13.63
C ALA A 98 -12.15 -8.78 -15.04
N LEU A 99 -13.02 -8.40 -15.97
CA LEU A 99 -12.71 -8.16 -17.38
C LEU A 99 -13.22 -6.77 -17.79
N GLY A 100 -12.38 -5.93 -18.40
CA GLY A 100 -12.91 -4.67 -18.91
C GLY A 100 -11.91 -3.72 -19.57
N GLY A 101 -12.48 -2.68 -20.20
CA GLY A 101 -11.71 -1.51 -20.63
C GLY A 101 -11.38 -0.59 -19.45
N SER A 102 -11.03 0.68 -19.72
CA SER A 102 -10.65 1.65 -18.68
C SER A 102 -11.66 1.79 -17.54
N GLY A 103 -12.95 1.98 -17.86
CA GLY A 103 -14.00 2.14 -16.84
C GLY A 103 -14.23 0.89 -15.99
N GLY A 104 -14.21 -0.31 -16.60
CA GLY A 104 -14.33 -1.57 -15.87
C GLY A 104 -13.10 -1.87 -15.02
N SER A 105 -11.90 -1.52 -15.53
CA SER A 105 -10.64 -1.64 -14.81
C SER A 105 -10.57 -0.73 -13.58
N SER A 106 -11.19 0.45 -13.64
CA SER A 106 -11.30 1.36 -12.49
C SER A 106 -12.18 0.79 -11.37
N ILE A 107 -13.32 0.17 -11.71
CA ILE A 107 -14.14 -0.57 -10.74
C ILE A 107 -13.33 -1.74 -10.17
N ALA A 108 -12.72 -2.54 -11.06
CA ALA A 108 -11.94 -3.72 -10.67
C ALA A 108 -10.79 -3.38 -9.72
N ALA A 109 -10.05 -2.31 -9.98
CA ALA A 109 -8.99 -1.83 -9.10
C ALA A 109 -9.47 -1.64 -7.65
N THR A 110 -10.60 -0.95 -7.47
CA THR A 110 -11.18 -0.70 -6.14
C THR A 110 -11.54 -1.99 -5.42
N VAL A 111 -12.12 -2.96 -6.12
CA VAL A 111 -12.55 -4.24 -5.54
C VAL A 111 -11.35 -5.12 -5.22
N LEU A 112 -10.43 -5.29 -6.18
CA LEU A 112 -9.29 -6.19 -6.04
C LEU A 112 -8.31 -5.68 -4.98
N GLN A 113 -8.03 -4.39 -4.92
CA GLN A 113 -7.11 -3.81 -3.93
C GLN A 113 -7.63 -3.88 -2.50
N ALA A 114 -8.94 -3.98 -2.29
CA ALA A 114 -9.55 -4.12 -0.97
C ALA A 114 -9.43 -5.54 -0.38
N LEU A 115 -9.10 -6.54 -1.21
CA LEU A 115 -8.94 -7.91 -0.75
C LEU A 115 -7.53 -8.13 -0.15
N PRO A 116 -7.39 -8.89 0.95
CA PRO A 116 -6.10 -9.11 1.60
C PRO A 116 -5.06 -9.75 0.70
N LEU A 117 -3.77 -9.48 0.97
CA LEU A 117 -2.65 -10.06 0.22
C LEU A 117 -2.72 -11.59 0.20
N GLY A 118 -2.30 -12.19 -0.92
CA GLY A 118 -2.30 -13.63 -1.13
C GLY A 118 -3.66 -14.20 -1.59
N VAL A 119 -4.76 -13.45 -1.44
CA VAL A 119 -6.03 -13.77 -2.12
C VAL A 119 -5.82 -13.59 -3.63
N PRO A 120 -6.13 -14.60 -4.47
CA PRO A 120 -6.01 -14.49 -5.91
C PRO A 120 -6.85 -13.35 -6.51
N LYS A 121 -6.18 -12.43 -7.21
CA LYS A 121 -6.80 -11.24 -7.84
C LYS A 121 -6.31 -11.13 -9.28
N LEU A 122 -7.23 -11.22 -10.24
CA LEU A 122 -6.89 -11.10 -11.66
C LEU A 122 -7.77 -10.08 -12.38
N LEU A 123 -7.13 -9.15 -13.09
CA LEU A 123 -7.80 -8.20 -13.97
C LEU A 123 -7.33 -8.42 -15.42
N VAL A 124 -8.26 -8.79 -16.30
CA VAL A 124 -8.05 -8.76 -17.75
C VAL A 124 -8.43 -7.38 -18.26
N SER A 125 -7.44 -6.60 -18.72
CA SER A 125 -7.64 -5.19 -19.05
C SER A 125 -7.06 -4.80 -20.40
N THR A 126 -7.77 -3.91 -21.12
CA THR A 126 -7.22 -3.20 -22.29
C THR A 126 -6.14 -2.20 -21.91
N MET A 127 -6.00 -1.86 -20.62
CA MET A 127 -5.06 -0.88 -20.10
C MET A 127 -3.77 -1.50 -19.55
N ALA A 128 -3.65 -2.84 -19.55
CA ALA A 128 -2.52 -3.52 -18.93
C ALA A 128 -1.17 -3.31 -19.64
N ALA A 129 -1.17 -2.80 -20.88
CA ALA A 129 0.03 -2.46 -21.65
C ALA A 129 0.43 -0.97 -21.51
N GLY A 130 0.13 -0.35 -20.37
CA GLY A 130 0.40 1.06 -20.08
C GLY A 130 0.79 1.31 -18.62
N ASP A 131 0.51 2.50 -18.10
CA ASP A 131 0.62 2.77 -16.67
C ASP A 131 -0.50 2.04 -15.92
N VAL A 132 -0.09 1.14 -15.04
CA VAL A 132 -0.98 0.29 -14.25
C VAL A 132 -0.94 0.55 -12.76
N SER A 133 -0.20 1.58 -12.33
CA SER A 133 -0.02 1.93 -10.91
C SER A 133 -1.35 2.08 -10.17
N ALA A 134 -2.34 2.74 -10.78
CA ALA A 134 -3.68 2.91 -10.22
C ALA A 134 -4.51 1.62 -10.13
N TYR A 135 -4.20 0.59 -10.94
CA TYR A 135 -4.92 -0.69 -10.92
C TYR A 135 -4.33 -1.69 -9.93
N VAL A 136 -3.01 -1.65 -9.72
CA VAL A 136 -2.31 -2.50 -8.76
C VAL A 136 -2.35 -1.90 -7.34
N GLY A 137 -2.15 -0.59 -7.23
CA GLY A 137 -2.01 0.09 -5.94
C GLY A 137 -0.86 -0.51 -5.13
N THR A 138 -1.16 -0.95 -3.92
CA THR A 138 -0.23 -1.61 -2.99
C THR A 138 -0.50 -3.10 -2.82
N SER A 139 -1.40 -3.67 -3.63
CA SER A 139 -1.86 -5.05 -3.55
C SER A 139 -1.15 -5.95 -4.56
N ASP A 140 -1.31 -7.27 -4.44
CA ASP A 140 -0.76 -8.30 -5.33
C ASP A 140 -1.69 -8.60 -6.53
N VAL A 141 -2.30 -7.55 -7.11
CA VAL A 141 -3.18 -7.66 -8.27
C VAL A 141 -2.40 -8.12 -9.50
N THR A 142 -2.85 -9.23 -10.10
CA THR A 142 -2.32 -9.70 -11.38
C THR A 142 -3.08 -9.06 -12.55
N LEU A 143 -2.35 -8.53 -13.54
CA LEU A 143 -2.93 -7.95 -14.75
C LEU A 143 -2.64 -8.84 -15.96
N MET A 144 -3.67 -9.08 -16.77
CA MET A 144 -3.54 -9.75 -18.06
C MET A 144 -4.00 -8.79 -19.16
N TYR A 145 -3.13 -8.54 -20.15
CA TYR A 145 -3.51 -7.69 -21.28
C TYR A 145 -4.53 -8.41 -22.16
N SER A 146 -5.65 -7.74 -22.44
CA SER A 146 -6.73 -8.31 -23.27
C SER A 146 -6.35 -8.46 -24.75
N VAL A 147 -5.25 -7.84 -25.19
CA VAL A 147 -4.74 -7.76 -26.57
C VAL A 147 -5.62 -6.95 -27.52
N VAL A 148 -6.92 -7.24 -27.52
CA VAL A 148 -7.97 -6.55 -28.25
C VAL A 148 -8.99 -5.98 -27.27
N ASP A 149 -9.89 -5.11 -27.74
CA ASP A 149 -10.97 -4.61 -26.90
C ASP A 149 -11.86 -5.76 -26.39
N VAL A 150 -12.41 -5.59 -25.18
CA VAL A 150 -13.35 -6.55 -24.58
C VAL A 150 -14.75 -6.23 -25.11
N ALA A 151 -14.97 -6.64 -26.35
CA ALA A 151 -16.18 -6.41 -27.13
C ALA A 151 -16.56 -7.67 -27.92
N GLY A 152 -17.15 -8.64 -27.23
CA GLY A 152 -17.49 -9.97 -27.71
C GLY A 152 -16.34 -10.98 -27.70
N VAL A 153 -16.70 -12.25 -27.91
CA VAL A 153 -15.77 -13.38 -27.95
C VAL A 153 -15.39 -13.69 -29.40
N ASN A 154 -14.16 -13.35 -29.78
CA ASN A 154 -13.57 -13.65 -31.08
C ASN A 154 -12.41 -14.66 -30.94
N SER A 155 -11.76 -15.03 -32.04
CA SER A 155 -10.68 -16.04 -32.03
C SER A 155 -9.48 -15.65 -31.16
N VAL A 156 -9.22 -14.36 -30.98
CA VAL A 156 -8.15 -13.83 -30.12
C VAL A 156 -8.63 -13.74 -28.68
N SER A 157 -9.73 -13.04 -28.42
CA SER A 157 -10.23 -12.85 -27.05
C SER A 157 -10.62 -14.18 -26.39
N ARG A 158 -11.11 -15.16 -27.15
CA ARG A 158 -11.36 -16.53 -26.64
C ARG A 158 -10.12 -17.15 -25.99
N GLN A 159 -8.95 -17.02 -26.62
CA GLN A 159 -7.71 -17.60 -26.11
C GLN A 159 -7.25 -16.87 -24.85
N VAL A 160 -7.29 -15.54 -24.87
CA VAL A 160 -6.89 -14.72 -23.71
C VAL A 160 -7.82 -14.97 -22.51
N LEU A 161 -9.13 -14.97 -22.73
CA LEU A 161 -10.12 -15.23 -21.69
C LEU A 161 -10.03 -16.66 -21.14
N ALA A 162 -9.71 -17.65 -21.99
CA ALA A 162 -9.47 -19.02 -21.53
C ALA A 162 -8.21 -19.12 -20.66
N ASN A 163 -7.13 -18.44 -21.03
CA ASN A 163 -5.92 -18.35 -20.20
C ASN A 163 -6.22 -17.67 -18.85
N ALA A 164 -7.02 -16.59 -18.85
CA ALA A 164 -7.42 -15.91 -17.63
C ALA A 164 -8.23 -16.83 -16.69
N ALA A 165 -9.20 -17.57 -17.25
CA ALA A 165 -9.99 -18.54 -16.49
C ALA A 165 -9.11 -19.65 -15.89
N GLY A 166 -8.18 -20.22 -16.67
CA GLY A 166 -7.23 -21.22 -16.17
C GLY A 166 -6.28 -20.66 -15.10
N ALA A 167 -5.79 -19.42 -15.28
CA ALA A 167 -4.90 -18.76 -14.34
C ALA A 167 -5.57 -18.55 -12.97
N ILE A 168 -6.76 -17.92 -12.94
CA ILE A 168 -7.45 -17.69 -11.66
C ILE A 168 -7.88 -19.02 -11.03
N ALA A 169 -8.24 -20.02 -11.83
CA ALA A 169 -8.63 -21.32 -11.32
C ALA A 169 -7.47 -22.05 -10.61
N GLY A 170 -6.27 -22.03 -11.22
CA GLY A 170 -5.07 -22.56 -10.60
C GLY A 170 -4.68 -21.81 -9.33
N MET A 171 -4.74 -20.48 -9.35
CA MET A 171 -4.45 -19.66 -8.16
C MET A 171 -5.45 -19.92 -7.03
N ALA A 172 -6.75 -19.98 -7.32
CA ALA A 172 -7.81 -20.27 -6.35
C ALA A 172 -7.65 -21.65 -5.72
N THR A 173 -7.39 -22.67 -6.55
CA THR A 173 -7.16 -24.05 -6.07
C THR A 173 -5.94 -24.13 -5.15
N ALA A 174 -4.83 -23.48 -5.53
CA ALA A 174 -3.62 -23.45 -4.72
C ALA A 174 -3.83 -22.68 -3.41
N TYR A 175 -4.56 -21.56 -3.46
CA TYR A 175 -4.92 -20.77 -2.28
C TYR A 175 -5.77 -21.58 -1.30
N ASP A 176 -6.79 -22.27 -1.79
CA ASP A 176 -7.66 -23.14 -0.98
C ASP A 176 -6.86 -24.29 -0.35
N ALA A 177 -5.96 -24.91 -1.11
CA ALA A 177 -5.08 -25.96 -0.60
C ALA A 177 -4.17 -25.44 0.53
N ARG A 178 -3.60 -24.22 0.39
CA ARG A 178 -2.81 -23.58 1.46
C ARG A 178 -3.64 -23.28 2.70
N ARG A 179 -4.90 -22.85 2.54
CA ARG A 179 -5.81 -22.61 3.67
C ARG A 179 -6.23 -23.88 4.38
N ALA A 180 -6.38 -24.98 3.63
CA ALA A 180 -6.80 -26.27 4.18
C ALA A 180 -5.64 -27.05 4.83
N ALA A 181 -4.41 -26.85 4.34
CA ALA A 181 -3.22 -27.38 5.01
C ALA A 181 -3.12 -26.75 6.41
N ALA A 182 -3.03 -27.58 7.45
CA ALA A 182 -2.78 -27.11 8.81
C ALA A 182 -1.57 -26.15 8.82
N ALA A 183 -1.65 -25.12 9.66
CA ALA A 183 -0.65 -24.05 9.74
C ALA A 183 0.76 -24.61 9.58
N ALA A 184 1.51 -24.03 8.65
CA ALA A 184 2.97 -24.15 8.62
C ALA A 184 3.51 -23.91 10.06
N PRO A 185 4.70 -24.43 10.42
CA PRO A 185 5.31 -24.10 11.72
C PRO A 185 5.16 -22.60 11.99
N GLU A 186 4.74 -22.21 13.21
CA GLU A 186 4.43 -20.82 13.56
C GLU A 186 5.42 -19.87 12.90
N ASP A 187 4.93 -19.08 11.93
CA ASP A 187 5.75 -18.09 11.26
C ASP A 187 6.32 -17.15 12.31
N LYS A 188 7.58 -16.74 12.12
CA LYS A 188 8.19 -15.79 13.04
C LYS A 188 7.34 -14.52 13.06
N PRO A 189 7.21 -13.84 14.22
CA PRO A 189 6.50 -12.58 14.26
C PRO A 189 7.12 -11.60 13.26
N LEU A 190 6.28 -11.00 12.42
CA LEU A 190 6.71 -10.10 11.36
C LEU A 190 6.98 -8.70 11.91
N VAL A 191 8.08 -8.10 11.50
CA VAL A 191 8.39 -6.69 11.74
C VAL A 191 8.59 -6.01 10.40
N ALA A 192 7.93 -4.86 10.18
CA ALA A 192 8.25 -4.02 9.05
C ALA A 192 9.43 -3.10 9.36
N ALA A 193 10.28 -2.83 8.37
CA ALA A 193 11.29 -1.79 8.45
C ALA A 193 11.31 -0.94 7.18
N THR A 194 11.39 0.38 7.30
CA THR A 194 11.52 1.29 6.15
C THR A 194 12.99 1.57 5.86
N MET A 195 13.31 1.77 4.58
CA MET A 195 14.68 1.96 4.10
C MET A 195 14.73 2.92 2.92
N PHE A 196 15.83 3.65 2.81
CA PHE A 196 16.26 4.34 1.58
C PHE A 196 17.74 4.10 1.36
N GLY A 197 18.24 4.31 0.13
CA GLY A 197 19.65 4.04 -0.19
C GLY A 197 20.64 4.65 0.83
N VAL A 198 20.36 5.87 1.28
CA VAL A 198 21.15 6.64 2.27
C VAL A 198 20.96 6.23 3.74
N THR A 199 20.05 5.31 4.03
CA THR A 199 19.78 4.74 5.37
C THR A 199 19.96 3.21 5.40
N THR A 200 20.37 2.61 4.28
CA THR A 200 20.66 1.16 4.17
C THR A 200 21.54 0.62 5.29
N PRO A 201 22.67 1.28 5.68
CA PRO A 201 23.51 0.77 6.76
C PRO A 201 22.77 0.60 8.10
N ALA A 202 21.92 1.56 8.46
CA ALA A 202 21.09 1.50 9.66
C ALA A 202 20.11 0.33 9.59
N VAL A 203 19.35 0.24 8.49
CA VAL A 203 18.27 -0.75 8.35
C VAL A 203 18.81 -2.16 8.26
N ASP A 204 19.91 -2.39 7.55
CA ASP A 204 20.55 -3.71 7.49
C ASP A 204 21.08 -4.16 8.86
N THR A 205 21.61 -3.22 9.65
CA THR A 205 22.06 -3.49 11.01
C THR A 205 20.88 -3.87 11.90
N ALA A 206 19.83 -3.05 11.90
CA ALA A 206 18.64 -3.29 12.70
C ALA A 206 17.90 -4.57 12.29
N ARG A 207 17.83 -4.86 10.98
CA ARG A 207 17.27 -6.11 10.44
C ARG A 207 17.98 -7.32 10.99
N ARG A 208 19.32 -7.39 10.86
CA ARG A 208 20.11 -8.51 11.39
C ARG A 208 19.89 -8.67 12.90
N ARG A 209 19.78 -7.56 13.62
CA ARG A 209 19.52 -7.58 15.06
C ARG A 209 18.14 -8.16 15.38
N LEU A 210 17.08 -7.74 14.69
CA LEU A 210 15.73 -8.29 14.86
C LEU A 210 15.64 -9.77 14.44
N GLU A 211 16.31 -10.17 13.37
CA GLU A 211 16.38 -11.59 12.95
C GLU A 211 17.03 -12.47 14.03
N GLN A 212 18.08 -11.99 14.69
CA GLN A 212 18.70 -12.67 15.85
C GLN A 212 17.75 -12.76 17.06
N LEU A 213 16.87 -11.77 17.22
CA LEU A 213 15.85 -11.73 18.28
C LEU A 213 14.60 -12.57 17.95
N GLY A 214 14.59 -13.25 16.80
CA GLY A 214 13.55 -14.22 16.44
C GLY A 214 12.44 -13.69 15.54
N TYR A 215 12.60 -12.50 14.95
CA TYR A 215 11.64 -11.93 14.01
C TYR A 215 11.95 -12.30 12.56
N GLU A 216 10.94 -12.19 11.71
CA GLU A 216 11.12 -12.06 10.26
C GLU A 216 10.88 -10.58 9.90
N VAL A 217 11.78 -10.01 9.09
CA VAL A 217 11.78 -8.56 8.82
C VAL A 217 11.45 -8.30 7.36
N LEU A 218 10.38 -7.56 7.12
CA LEU A 218 9.96 -7.09 5.80
C LEU A 218 10.50 -5.68 5.58
N VAL A 219 11.43 -5.52 4.64
CA VAL A 219 12.05 -4.22 4.34
C VAL A 219 11.29 -3.53 3.20
N PHE A 220 10.79 -2.33 3.44
CA PHE A 220 10.07 -1.50 2.48
C PHE A 220 10.95 -0.34 2.04
N HIS A 221 11.13 -0.21 0.73
CA HIS A 221 11.80 0.95 0.15
C HIS A 221 10.87 2.16 0.23
N ALA A 222 11.30 3.23 0.88
CA ALA A 222 10.51 4.44 1.16
C ALA A 222 10.34 5.31 -0.11
N THR A 223 9.66 4.77 -1.12
CA THR A 223 9.42 5.39 -2.44
C THR A 223 7.95 5.78 -2.65
N GLY A 224 7.23 6.03 -1.56
CA GLY A 224 5.81 6.29 -1.52
C GLY A 224 4.98 5.01 -1.52
N SER A 225 5.21 4.14 -2.50
CA SER A 225 4.56 2.82 -2.55
C SER A 225 4.95 1.92 -1.39
N GLY A 226 6.23 1.90 -1.00
CA GLY A 226 6.69 1.06 0.10
C GLY A 226 6.08 1.44 1.43
N GLY A 227 6.02 2.74 1.76
CA GLY A 227 5.30 3.23 2.93
C GLY A 227 3.83 2.83 2.91
N ARG A 228 3.11 3.09 1.81
CA ARG A 228 1.69 2.71 1.71
C ARG A 228 1.46 1.20 1.85
N THR A 229 2.31 0.37 1.27
CA THR A 229 2.23 -1.09 1.43
C THR A 229 2.47 -1.50 2.88
N MET A 230 3.46 -0.89 3.55
CA MET A 230 3.69 -1.11 4.99
C MET A 230 2.45 -0.72 5.81
N GLU A 231 1.89 0.47 5.62
CA GLU A 231 0.69 0.92 6.35
C GLU A 231 -0.50 -0.04 6.14
N SER A 232 -0.68 -0.57 4.92
CA SER A 232 -1.71 -1.57 4.62
C SER A 232 -1.50 -2.87 5.42
N LEU A 233 -0.27 -3.37 5.49
CA LEU A 233 0.06 -4.57 6.26
C LEU A 233 -0.14 -4.39 7.77
N VAL A 234 0.11 -3.18 8.27
CA VAL A 234 -0.21 -2.82 9.66
C VAL A 234 -1.72 -2.86 9.88
N ALA A 235 -2.50 -2.21 9.00
CA ALA A 235 -3.95 -2.15 9.11
C ALA A 235 -4.61 -3.54 9.01
N ASP A 236 -4.02 -4.45 8.23
CA ASP A 236 -4.47 -5.84 8.09
C ASP A 236 -4.09 -6.73 9.29
N GLY A 237 -3.35 -6.20 10.28
CA GLY A 237 -3.00 -6.91 11.51
C GLY A 237 -1.92 -7.98 11.35
N HIS A 238 -1.06 -7.86 10.33
CA HIS A 238 -0.02 -8.86 10.04
C HIS A 238 1.29 -8.64 10.80
N LEU A 239 1.51 -7.46 11.37
CA LEU A 239 2.80 -7.05 11.92
C LEU A 239 2.79 -7.04 13.45
N ALA A 240 3.81 -7.65 14.05
CA ALA A 240 4.06 -7.58 15.48
C ALA A 240 4.68 -6.23 15.90
N GLY A 241 5.31 -5.52 14.97
CA GLY A 241 5.86 -4.19 15.22
C GLY A 241 6.39 -3.51 13.96
N VAL A 242 6.68 -2.21 14.07
CA VAL A 242 7.19 -1.37 12.98
C VAL A 242 8.47 -0.67 13.41
N LEU A 243 9.53 -0.84 12.62
CA LEU A 243 10.80 -0.13 12.75
C LEU A 243 10.94 0.89 11.62
N ASP A 244 10.37 2.06 11.80
CA ASP A 244 10.29 3.10 10.78
C ASP A 244 11.49 4.05 10.84
N LEU A 245 12.68 3.56 10.46
CA LEU A 245 13.89 4.37 10.50
C LEU A 245 13.95 5.44 9.41
N THR A 246 13.21 5.25 8.32
CA THR A 246 13.28 6.08 7.11
C THR A 246 11.90 6.62 6.75
N THR A 247 11.63 7.85 7.19
CA THR A 247 10.35 8.53 7.01
C THR A 247 10.34 9.56 5.88
N THR A 248 11.32 9.51 4.96
CA THR A 248 11.52 10.46 3.84
C THR A 248 10.27 10.75 3.00
N GLU A 249 9.32 9.81 2.93
CA GLU A 249 8.06 10.00 2.21
C GLU A 249 7.20 11.16 2.76
N ILE A 250 7.42 11.57 4.03
CA ILE A 250 6.83 12.78 4.62
C ILE A 250 7.45 14.05 4.03
N ALA A 251 8.76 14.05 3.79
CA ALA A 251 9.45 15.17 3.15
C ALA A 251 8.97 15.35 1.71
N ASP A 252 8.71 14.25 0.99
CA ASP A 252 8.10 14.31 -0.34
C ASP A 252 6.67 14.84 -0.31
N GLU A 253 5.85 14.48 0.67
CA GLU A 253 4.49 15.03 0.79
C GLU A 253 4.51 16.55 1.04
N VAL A 254 5.36 17.02 1.97
CA VAL A 254 5.49 18.45 2.29
C VAL A 254 6.14 19.23 1.14
N GLY A 255 7.23 18.70 0.58
CA GLY A 255 8.01 19.34 -0.49
C GLY A 255 7.40 19.21 -1.88
N GLY A 256 6.36 18.39 -2.06
CA GLY A 256 5.78 18.06 -3.36
C GLY A 256 6.72 17.26 -4.25
N GLY A 257 7.45 16.31 -3.65
CA GLY A 257 8.28 15.31 -4.33
C GLY A 257 7.45 14.20 -4.97
N VAL A 258 8.13 13.31 -5.70
CA VAL A 258 7.51 12.26 -6.51
C VAL A 258 7.32 10.93 -5.77
N LEU A 259 7.90 10.79 -4.59
CA LEU A 259 7.90 9.58 -3.76
C LEU A 259 7.05 9.75 -2.49
N SER A 260 6.02 10.58 -2.53
CA SER A 260 5.09 10.73 -1.41
C SER A 260 4.31 9.43 -1.15
N ALA A 261 4.17 9.05 0.12
CA ALA A 261 3.26 8.00 0.58
C ALA A 261 1.84 8.53 0.85
N GLY A 262 1.61 9.83 0.70
CA GLY A 262 0.34 10.50 0.92
C GLY A 262 0.10 10.90 2.38
N PRO A 263 -1.05 11.55 2.66
CA PRO A 263 -1.33 12.17 3.94
C PRO A 263 -1.51 11.17 5.09
N ASP A 264 -1.72 9.88 4.80
CA ASP A 264 -1.93 8.84 5.81
C ASP A 264 -0.63 8.15 6.25
N ARG A 265 0.54 8.56 5.72
CA ARG A 265 1.82 8.00 6.15
C ARG A 265 2.05 8.19 7.65
N LEU A 266 2.55 7.17 8.34
CA LEU A 266 2.80 7.11 9.79
C LEU A 266 1.52 7.12 10.65
N THR A 267 0.41 6.57 10.16
CA THR A 267 -0.86 6.60 10.90
C THR A 267 -1.42 5.22 11.26
N ALA A 268 -1.14 4.18 10.47
CA ALA A 268 -1.75 2.86 10.69
C ALA A 268 -1.26 2.23 11.99
N ALA A 269 0.05 2.30 12.31
CA ALA A 269 0.58 1.74 13.54
C ALA A 269 0.06 2.47 14.78
N ALA A 270 -0.03 3.80 14.69
CA ALA A 270 -0.60 4.63 15.73
C ALA A 270 -2.07 4.27 16.01
N ALA A 271 -2.87 4.13 14.95
CA ALA A 271 -4.29 3.81 15.03
C ALA A 271 -4.57 2.37 15.48
N ALA A 272 -3.78 1.40 15.00
CA ALA A 272 -3.92 -0.02 15.33
C ALA A 272 -3.30 -0.40 16.69
N GLY A 273 -2.53 0.51 17.29
CA GLY A 273 -1.81 0.27 18.53
C GLY A 273 -0.62 -0.68 18.37
N VAL A 274 -0.09 -0.83 17.15
CA VAL A 274 1.05 -1.70 16.89
C VAL A 274 2.33 -1.05 17.44
N PRO A 275 3.18 -1.77 18.20
CA PRO A 275 4.44 -1.26 18.70
C PRO A 275 5.30 -0.66 17.60
N GLN A 276 5.72 0.59 17.77
CA GLN A 276 6.51 1.29 16.75
C GLN A 276 7.71 2.04 17.31
N VAL A 277 8.83 1.95 16.58
CA VAL A 277 10.01 2.78 16.77
C VAL A 277 10.23 3.57 15.49
N VAL A 278 10.22 4.89 15.59
CA VAL A 278 10.31 5.83 14.46
C VAL A 278 11.59 6.64 14.57
N SER A 279 12.21 6.98 13.44
CA SER A 279 13.35 7.89 13.36
C SER A 279 13.13 8.96 12.29
N LEU A 280 14.09 9.87 12.14
CA LEU A 280 14.07 11.01 11.22
C LEU A 280 14.82 10.72 9.91
N GLY A 281 15.06 9.44 9.59
CA GLY A 281 15.95 9.05 8.50
C GLY A 281 15.49 9.55 7.14
N ALA A 282 16.43 10.16 6.42
CA ALA A 282 16.24 10.75 5.10
C ALA A 282 15.15 11.84 5.01
N LEU A 283 14.74 12.47 6.13
CA LEU A 283 13.87 13.66 6.11
C LEU A 283 14.58 14.92 5.59
N ASP A 284 15.86 14.76 5.30
CA ASP A 284 16.77 15.77 4.84
C ASP A 284 16.74 15.96 3.30
N MET A 285 15.85 15.25 2.62
CA MET A 285 15.71 15.28 1.17
C MET A 285 14.28 15.14 0.68
N VAL A 286 13.99 15.81 -0.43
CA VAL A 286 12.79 15.64 -1.26
C VAL A 286 13.22 15.03 -2.60
N ASN A 287 12.48 14.04 -3.07
CA ASN A 287 12.84 13.27 -4.25
C ASN A 287 12.12 13.80 -5.50
N PHE A 288 12.88 13.99 -6.58
CA PHE A 288 12.38 14.31 -7.91
C PHE A 288 12.91 13.33 -8.95
N GLY A 289 12.34 13.44 -10.16
CA GLY A 289 12.84 12.73 -11.32
C GLY A 289 14.19 13.27 -11.83
N PRO A 290 14.45 13.17 -13.15
CA PRO A 290 15.62 13.79 -13.76
C PRO A 290 15.73 15.28 -13.39
N ALA A 291 16.94 15.82 -13.30
CA ALA A 291 17.17 17.20 -12.86
C ALA A 291 16.36 18.25 -13.66
N SER A 292 16.12 17.98 -14.96
CA SER A 292 15.30 18.82 -15.83
C SER A 292 13.80 18.85 -15.48
N THR A 293 13.34 17.91 -14.66
CA THR A 293 11.95 17.80 -14.19
C THR A 293 11.72 18.47 -12.83
N VAL A 294 12.79 18.92 -12.15
CA VAL A 294 12.68 19.64 -10.89
C VAL A 294 11.90 20.95 -11.13
N PRO A 295 10.80 21.20 -10.40
CA PRO A 295 9.98 22.39 -10.61
C PRO A 295 10.78 23.70 -10.48
N GLN A 296 10.54 24.66 -11.37
CA GLN A 296 11.25 25.95 -11.40
C GLN A 296 11.17 26.73 -10.07
N ARG A 297 10.12 26.52 -9.27
CA ARG A 297 10.01 27.11 -7.92
C ARG A 297 11.14 26.71 -6.97
N PHE A 298 11.89 25.66 -7.29
CA PHE A 298 13.05 25.17 -6.54
C PHE A 298 14.40 25.60 -7.16
N GLU A 299 14.39 26.59 -8.04
CA GLU A 299 15.62 27.19 -8.56
C GLU A 299 16.49 27.74 -7.41
N GLY A 300 17.81 27.45 -7.47
CA GLY A 300 18.76 27.85 -6.44
C GLY A 300 18.80 26.94 -5.20
N ARG A 301 17.98 25.90 -5.13
CA ARG A 301 18.06 24.88 -4.07
C ARG A 301 19.28 23.97 -4.26
N THR A 302 19.76 23.38 -3.17
CA THR A 302 20.84 22.38 -3.20
C THR A 302 20.30 21.08 -3.76
N LEU A 303 20.74 20.73 -4.97
CA LEU A 303 20.37 19.50 -5.66
C LEU A 303 21.55 18.52 -5.69
N LEU A 304 21.26 17.24 -5.44
CA LEU A 304 22.19 16.14 -5.61
C LEU A 304 21.61 15.19 -6.67
N VAL A 305 22.25 15.16 -7.84
CA VAL A 305 21.88 14.22 -8.90
C VAL A 305 22.36 12.83 -8.50
N HIS A 306 21.42 11.97 -8.10
CA HIS A 306 21.74 10.62 -7.67
C HIS A 306 22.01 9.71 -8.87
N ASN A 307 21.18 9.82 -9.91
CA ASN A 307 21.37 9.20 -11.22
C ASN A 307 20.57 9.97 -12.30
N GLU A 308 20.60 9.50 -13.55
CA GLU A 308 19.89 10.16 -14.65
C GLU A 308 18.36 10.29 -14.44
N ALA A 309 17.78 9.40 -13.63
CA ALA A 309 16.35 9.36 -13.35
C ALA A 309 15.94 10.02 -12.02
N VAL A 310 16.89 10.30 -11.11
CA VAL A 310 16.59 10.72 -9.74
C VAL A 310 17.48 11.87 -9.30
N THR A 311 16.84 12.94 -8.82
CA THR A 311 17.48 14.10 -8.21
C THR A 311 16.94 14.30 -6.82
N LEU A 312 17.83 14.45 -5.85
CA LEU A 312 17.49 14.75 -4.46
C LEU A 312 17.61 16.26 -4.25
N MET A 313 16.68 16.86 -3.53
CA MET A 313 16.72 18.27 -3.13
C MET A 313 16.83 18.35 -1.61
N ARG A 314 17.84 19.05 -1.08
CA ARG A 314 17.98 19.26 0.37
C ARG A 314 16.80 20.07 0.91
N THR A 315 16.12 19.56 1.93
CA THR A 315 15.10 20.29 2.68
C THR A 315 15.73 21.48 3.42
N ASN A 316 15.00 22.59 3.50
CA ASN A 316 15.44 23.77 4.25
C ASN A 316 14.84 23.77 5.67
N ALA A 317 15.29 24.68 6.55
CA ALA A 317 14.83 24.73 7.94
C ALA A 317 13.30 24.91 8.10
N ALA A 318 12.63 25.65 7.21
CA ALA A 318 11.18 25.83 7.29
C ALA A 318 10.42 24.56 6.90
N GLU A 319 10.84 23.89 5.83
CA GLU A 319 10.30 22.59 5.42
C GLU A 319 10.58 21.52 6.48
N CYS A 320 11.79 21.49 7.04
CA CYS A 320 12.17 20.60 8.13
C CYS A 320 11.29 20.77 9.36
N ALA A 321 10.99 22.02 9.76
CA ALA A 321 10.07 22.29 10.87
C ALA A 321 8.65 21.76 10.58
N GLU A 322 8.14 21.96 9.35
CA GLU A 322 6.83 21.41 8.95
C GLU A 322 6.83 19.88 8.95
N ILE A 323 7.86 19.26 8.39
CA ILE A 323 8.05 17.81 8.37
C ILE A 323 8.10 17.24 9.80
N GLY A 324 8.87 17.87 10.68
CA GLY A 324 8.98 17.49 12.09
C GLY A 324 7.65 17.57 12.81
N ALA A 325 6.91 18.67 12.63
CA ALA A 325 5.57 18.84 13.21
C ALA A 325 4.58 17.78 12.72
N VAL A 326 4.60 17.44 11.42
CA VAL A 326 3.76 16.38 10.85
C VAL A 326 4.08 15.03 11.48
N LEU A 327 5.37 14.65 11.53
CA LEU A 327 5.82 13.38 12.12
C LEU A 327 5.43 13.30 13.60
N GLY A 328 5.74 14.33 14.39
CA GLY A 328 5.45 14.36 15.81
C GLY A 328 3.95 14.30 16.11
N THR A 329 3.13 15.04 15.36
CA THR A 329 1.67 15.02 15.51
C THR A 329 1.08 13.63 15.26
N LYS A 330 1.55 12.95 14.20
CA LYS A 330 1.08 11.59 13.85
C LYS A 330 1.51 10.57 14.89
N LEU A 331 2.75 10.65 15.35
CA LEU A 331 3.29 9.73 16.36
C LEU A 331 2.64 9.96 17.73
N ALA A 332 2.31 11.21 18.11
CA ALA A 332 1.59 11.56 19.33
C ALA A 332 0.19 10.91 19.41
N ALA A 333 -0.42 10.60 18.26
CA ALA A 333 -1.71 9.93 18.17
C ALA A 333 -1.65 8.41 18.41
N SER A 334 -0.47 7.86 18.75
CA SER A 334 -0.30 6.43 19.00
C SER A 334 -1.15 5.96 20.18
N THR A 335 -1.96 4.93 19.92
CA THR A 335 -2.75 4.25 20.96
C THR A 335 -1.99 3.11 21.64
N GLY A 336 -0.90 2.64 21.02
CA GLY A 336 0.02 1.63 21.54
C GLY A 336 1.42 2.18 21.83
N PRO A 337 2.36 1.32 22.28
CA PRO A 337 3.71 1.73 22.66
C PRO A 337 4.50 2.29 21.46
N ALA A 338 4.98 3.52 21.60
CA ALA A 338 5.73 4.19 20.56
C ALA A 338 7.01 4.83 21.11
N ALA A 339 8.05 4.89 20.29
CA ALA A 339 9.27 5.64 20.60
C ALA A 339 9.78 6.42 19.37
N LEU A 340 10.23 7.65 19.61
CA LEU A 340 10.99 8.45 18.64
C LEU A 340 12.48 8.35 18.97
N PHE A 341 13.27 7.91 18.00
CA PHE A 341 14.73 7.93 18.07
C PHE A 341 15.26 9.15 17.31
N VAL A 342 16.00 10.00 18.01
CA VAL A 342 16.54 11.25 17.46
C VAL A 342 18.03 11.07 17.16
N PRO A 343 18.45 11.08 15.87
CA PRO A 343 19.85 11.01 15.47
C PRO A 343 20.43 12.41 15.26
N ARG A 344 20.92 13.08 16.32
CA ARG A 344 21.48 14.46 16.21
C ARG A 344 22.74 14.55 15.35
N GLY A 345 23.40 13.42 15.08
CA GLY A 345 24.56 13.33 14.20
C GLY A 345 24.21 13.27 12.71
N GLY A 346 22.93 13.37 12.34
CA GLY A 346 22.45 13.47 10.96
C GLY A 346 21.46 12.37 10.56
N PHE A 347 20.63 12.69 9.59
CA PHE A 347 19.48 11.91 9.14
C PHE A 347 19.78 10.95 8.00
N SER A 348 20.95 11.04 7.36
CA SER A 348 21.28 10.18 6.22
C SER A 348 22.79 10.07 5.98
N ALA A 349 23.18 9.24 5.01
CA ALA A 349 24.58 9.12 4.59
C ALA A 349 25.12 10.38 3.90
N VAL A 350 24.25 11.26 3.41
CA VAL A 350 24.63 12.53 2.76
C VAL A 350 24.46 13.75 3.69
N ASP A 351 23.75 13.54 4.80
CA ASP A 351 23.58 14.45 5.92
C ASP A 351 24.46 14.00 7.10
N ALA A 352 25.74 14.30 6.97
CA ALA A 352 26.77 14.06 7.97
C ALA A 352 27.84 15.15 7.80
N PRO A 353 28.70 15.43 8.80
CA PRO A 353 29.75 16.44 8.66
C PRO A 353 30.52 16.32 7.34
N ASP A 354 30.67 17.46 6.65
CA ASP A 354 31.26 17.59 5.29
C ASP A 354 30.47 16.94 4.14
N GLY A 355 29.30 16.37 4.43
CA GLY A 355 28.36 15.82 3.44
C GLY A 355 27.65 16.92 2.65
N PRO A 356 27.19 16.62 1.42
CA PRO A 356 26.61 17.63 0.53
C PRO A 356 25.30 18.22 1.07
N PHE A 357 24.61 17.49 1.94
CA PHE A 357 23.35 17.91 2.52
C PHE A 357 23.50 18.42 3.97
N TRP A 358 24.67 18.30 4.60
CA TRP A 358 24.90 18.72 5.99
C TRP A 358 24.37 20.12 6.31
N ASP A 359 23.30 20.18 7.11
CA ASP A 359 22.71 21.44 7.59
C ASP A 359 22.11 21.23 8.99
N PRO A 360 22.92 21.42 10.05
CA PRO A 360 22.50 21.17 11.42
C PRO A 360 21.41 22.15 11.91
N GLU A 361 21.26 23.32 11.26
CA GLU A 361 20.17 24.25 11.59
C GLU A 361 18.83 23.71 11.09
N ALA A 362 18.80 23.15 9.88
CA ALA A 362 17.62 22.49 9.35
C ALA A 362 17.25 21.23 10.13
N ASP A 363 18.24 20.41 10.53
CA ASP A 363 18.00 19.21 11.33
C ASP A 363 17.45 19.57 12.71
N ALA A 364 18.02 20.59 13.36
CA ALA A 364 17.54 21.09 14.64
C ALA A 364 16.10 21.62 14.56
N ALA A 365 15.72 22.26 13.45
CA ALA A 365 14.35 22.71 13.23
C ALA A 365 13.38 21.51 13.11
N CYS A 366 13.78 20.43 12.41
CA CYS A 366 12.98 19.21 12.32
C CYS A 366 12.81 18.54 13.68
N ILE A 367 13.91 18.35 14.41
CA ILE A 367 13.91 17.73 15.74
C ILE A 367 13.05 18.55 16.70
N GLY A 368 13.26 19.87 16.76
CA GLY A 368 12.52 20.75 17.66
C GLY A 368 11.02 20.67 17.42
N ALA A 369 10.58 20.80 16.17
CA ALA A 369 9.17 20.72 15.83
C ALA A 369 8.54 19.34 16.13
N ALA A 370 9.29 18.25 15.92
CA ALA A 370 8.83 16.91 16.27
C ALA A 370 8.67 16.74 17.79
N LEU A 371 9.64 17.20 18.58
CA LEU A 371 9.60 17.14 20.05
C LEU A 371 8.49 18.01 20.61
N ASP A 372 8.31 19.23 20.09
CA ASP A 372 7.23 20.13 20.51
C ASP A 372 5.85 19.51 20.27
N ALA A 373 5.65 18.86 19.12
CA ALA A 373 4.40 18.16 18.79
C ALA A 373 4.16 16.91 19.65
N LEU A 374 5.22 16.34 20.25
CA LEU A 374 5.16 15.19 21.14
C LEU A 374 5.02 15.58 22.63
N ASP A 375 5.07 16.86 22.97
CA ASP A 375 4.96 17.32 24.36
C ASP A 375 3.65 16.84 25.00
N GLY A 376 3.77 16.25 26.19
CA GLY A 376 2.64 15.65 26.92
C GLY A 376 2.11 14.33 26.35
N SER A 377 2.68 13.78 25.27
CA SER A 377 2.32 12.46 24.75
C SER A 377 2.95 11.31 25.54
N ALA A 378 2.47 10.08 25.30
CA ALA A 378 3.03 8.86 25.88
C ALA A 378 4.26 8.30 25.12
N VAL A 379 4.68 8.97 24.05
CA VAL A 379 5.76 8.51 23.17
C VAL A 379 7.09 8.64 23.90
N GLU A 380 7.88 7.57 23.92
CA GLU A 380 9.22 7.60 24.51
C GLU A 380 10.21 8.30 23.58
N ILE A 381 10.98 9.25 24.11
CA ILE A 381 12.03 9.93 23.34
C ILE A 381 13.39 9.32 23.67
N VAL A 382 14.10 8.84 22.66
CA VAL A 382 15.50 8.40 22.74
C VAL A 382 16.37 9.37 21.97
N ASP A 383 16.98 10.30 22.70
CA ASP A 383 17.81 11.36 22.15
C ASP A 383 19.30 10.97 22.16
N THR A 384 19.96 11.06 21.00
CA THR A 384 21.35 10.61 20.82
C THR A 384 22.15 11.56 19.93
N GLU A 385 23.44 11.72 20.24
CA GLU A 385 24.41 12.46 19.40
C GLU A 385 24.86 11.70 18.14
N ARG A 386 24.22 10.55 17.83
CA ARG A 386 24.64 9.63 16.77
C ARG A 386 24.03 10.00 15.44
N ASN A 387 24.71 9.62 14.36
CA ASN A 387 24.10 9.61 13.03
C ASN A 387 23.14 8.41 12.93
N VAL A 388 22.09 8.53 12.11
CA VAL A 388 21.13 7.43 11.90
C VAL A 388 21.81 6.13 11.46
N ASN A 389 22.92 6.22 10.72
CA ASN A 389 23.66 5.09 10.17
C ASN A 389 24.69 4.49 11.13
N ASP A 390 24.87 5.05 12.33
CA ASP A 390 25.73 4.46 13.34
C ASP A 390 25.17 3.11 13.79
N THR A 391 26.03 2.08 13.84
CA THR A 391 25.63 0.71 14.21
C THR A 391 24.87 0.66 15.54
N GLU A 392 25.36 1.38 16.56
CA GLU A 392 24.74 1.39 17.88
C GLU A 392 23.37 2.09 17.90
N PHE A 393 23.15 3.08 17.04
CA PHE A 393 21.83 3.71 16.88
C PHE A 393 20.83 2.68 16.37
N ALA A 394 21.18 1.99 15.28
CA ALA A 394 20.35 0.98 14.66
C ALA A 394 20.07 -0.25 15.56
N GLU A 395 21.09 -0.75 16.26
CA GLU A 395 20.93 -1.86 17.22
C GLU A 395 20.04 -1.45 18.40
N SER A 396 20.22 -0.24 18.94
CA SER A 396 19.40 0.29 20.03
C SER A 396 17.93 0.45 19.62
N ALA A 397 17.67 0.91 18.39
CA ALA A 397 16.32 1.03 17.85
C ALA A 397 15.63 -0.34 17.70
N ALA A 398 16.35 -1.34 17.16
CA ALA A 398 15.87 -2.72 17.08
C ALA A 398 15.59 -3.34 18.46
N ASP A 399 16.51 -3.17 19.41
CA ASP A 399 16.37 -3.66 20.78
C ASP A 399 15.23 -2.98 21.53
N ARG A 400 14.97 -1.70 21.23
CA ARG A 400 13.82 -0.99 21.77
C ARG A 400 12.53 -1.57 21.23
N LEU A 401 12.42 -1.73 19.91
CA LEU A 401 11.21 -2.28 19.30
C LEU A 401 10.92 -3.67 19.87
N HIS A 402 11.93 -4.54 19.96
CA HIS A 402 11.78 -5.84 20.61
C HIS A 402 11.21 -5.72 22.02
N ARG A 403 11.72 -4.80 22.86
CA ARG A 403 11.20 -4.58 24.21
C ARG A 403 9.75 -4.10 24.22
N LEU A 404 9.34 -3.23 23.29
CA LEU A 404 7.96 -2.78 23.16
C LEU A 404 7.04 -3.94 22.79
N ILE A 405 7.43 -4.75 21.81
CA ILE A 405 6.68 -5.96 21.39
C ILE A 405 6.54 -6.96 22.55
N GLN A 406 7.60 -7.18 23.32
CA GLN A 406 7.54 -8.13 24.44
C GLN A 406 6.64 -7.61 25.58
N ARG A 407 6.58 -6.31 25.84
CA ARG A 407 5.72 -5.75 26.90
C ARG A 407 4.25 -6.00 26.61
N GLU A 408 3.80 -5.75 25.39
CA GLU A 408 2.39 -6.03 25.00
C GLU A 408 2.02 -7.50 25.15
N ARG A 409 2.92 -8.43 24.82
CA ARG A 409 2.64 -9.87 24.95
C ARG A 409 2.48 -10.34 26.40
N HIS A 410 2.90 -9.54 27.38
CA HIS A 410 2.90 -9.90 28.80
C HIS A 410 1.93 -9.06 29.65
N GLU A 411 1.20 -8.10 29.06
CA GLU A 411 0.09 -7.42 29.73
C GLU A 411 -1.22 -8.20 29.47
N PRO A 412 -1.91 -8.67 30.54
CA PRO A 412 -3.05 -9.59 30.44
C PRO A 412 -4.37 -8.95 29.97
#